data_AF-A0AAU5HW33-F1
#
_entry.id   AF-A0AAU5HW33-F1
#
_cell.length_a   1.000
_cell.length_b   1.000
_cell.length_c   1.000
_cell.angle_alpha   90.00
_cell.angle_beta   90.00
_cell.angle_gamma   90.00
#
_symmetry.space_group_name_H-M   'P 1'
#
loop_
_entity.id
_entity.type
_entity.pdbx_description
1 polymer ?
#
loop_
_entity_poly.entity_id
_entity_poly.type
_entity_poly.pdbx_seq_one_letter_code
_entity_poly.pdbx_strand_id
1 'polypeptide(L)'
;MGGDDEDERDDGRGIEREYSRRRKMSRGRFVALCIVEGNFALQMARPDNTFPARYKLLAVALMALLSVWAILTVRRGRTTVGADGVSTRGAFRVRRWAWHDIYDLRVETNPGQRGADVKSFTYLYENDGRRGRLPYLDDWQLPDLWAEVADLHTASARHRGMTWERRPGVEVRIRERAAYRKAQQRAITGALIVFFAAFPYLLWEISADGDPDPFLSLLLFCAPLAVYALLFLLFRRRYMRALVPA
;
A
#
# COMPACT_ATOMS: atom_id res chain seq x y z
N MET A 1 -5.51 -39.34 46.65
CA MET A 1 -5.65 -37.98 47.19
C MET A 1 -4.32 -37.29 47.01
N GLY A 2 -4.31 -36.22 46.23
CA GLY A 2 -3.11 -35.60 45.67
C GLY A 2 -3.49 -35.05 44.30
N GLY A 3 -4.44 -34.11 44.32
CA GLY A 3 -4.70 -33.26 43.17
C GLY A 3 -3.57 -32.24 43.16
N ASP A 4 -2.71 -32.36 42.18
CA ASP A 4 -1.79 -31.30 41.83
C ASP A 4 -2.48 -30.50 40.73
N ASP A 5 -2.87 -29.30 41.14
CA ASP A 5 -3.42 -28.23 40.33
C ASP A 5 -2.48 -28.01 39.14
N GLU A 6 -2.83 -28.61 37.98
CA GLU A 6 -2.43 -28.08 36.70
C GLU A 6 -3.08 -26.71 36.61
N ASP A 7 -2.31 -25.73 37.06
CA ASP A 7 -2.43 -24.29 36.89
C ASP A 7 -2.69 -24.05 35.40
N GLU A 8 -3.95 -24.21 34.99
CA GLU A 8 -4.55 -23.88 33.71
C GLU A 8 -4.52 -22.35 33.62
N ARG A 9 -3.29 -21.82 33.52
CA ARG A 9 -3.06 -20.52 32.97
C ARG A 9 -3.48 -20.64 31.52
N ASP A 10 -4.75 -20.33 31.29
CA ASP A 10 -5.24 -19.73 30.06
C ASP A 10 -4.44 -18.42 29.87
N ASP A 11 -3.15 -18.58 29.56
CA ASP A 11 -2.28 -17.52 29.11
C ASP A 11 -3.05 -16.92 27.93
N GLY A 12 -3.47 -15.66 28.02
CA GLY A 12 -4.10 -14.92 26.92
C GLY A 12 -3.27 -14.86 25.60
N ARG A 13 -2.20 -15.65 25.50
CA ARG A 13 -1.40 -16.03 24.34
C ARG A 13 -2.16 -16.69 23.19
N GLY A 14 -3.40 -17.14 23.37
CA GLY A 14 -4.19 -17.74 22.27
C GLY A 14 -4.37 -16.85 21.03
N ILE A 15 -4.25 -15.52 21.20
CA ILE A 15 -4.45 -14.52 20.13
C ILE A 15 -3.16 -13.89 19.63
N GLU A 16 -2.05 -14.05 20.34
CA GLU A 16 -0.80 -13.42 19.96
C GLU A 16 -0.22 -14.11 18.71
N ARG A 17 -0.50 -13.53 17.54
CA ARG A 17 -0.03 -14.00 16.24
C ARG A 17 0.84 -12.94 15.61
N GLU A 18 2.11 -13.27 15.37
CA GLU A 18 3.03 -12.43 14.61
C GLU A 18 3.17 -12.94 13.17
N TYR A 19 2.62 -12.18 12.23
CA TYR A 19 2.83 -12.39 10.81
C TYR A 19 4.02 -11.54 10.35
N SER A 20 5.08 -12.23 9.96
CA SER A 20 6.23 -11.62 9.30
C SER A 20 6.43 -12.26 7.93
N ARG A 21 7.30 -11.67 7.14
CA ARG A 21 7.67 -12.22 5.83
C ARG A 21 8.31 -13.60 6.00
N ARG A 22 7.55 -14.66 5.74
CA ARG A 22 8.02 -16.06 5.78
C ARG A 22 8.87 -16.40 4.56
N ARG A 23 8.50 -15.87 3.40
CA ARG A 23 9.24 -16.12 2.15
C ARG A 23 10.37 -15.11 1.97
N LYS A 24 11.61 -15.54 2.22
CA LYS A 24 12.80 -14.74 1.95
C LYS A 24 12.81 -14.32 0.48
N MET A 25 13.19 -13.07 0.22
CA MET A 25 13.44 -12.64 -1.15
C MET A 25 14.50 -13.57 -1.74
N SER A 26 14.23 -14.16 -2.91
CA SER A 26 15.22 -15.03 -3.53
C SER A 26 16.51 -14.23 -3.70
N ARG A 27 17.66 -14.81 -3.34
CA ARG A 27 18.95 -14.13 -3.44
C ARG A 27 19.17 -13.56 -4.85
N GLY A 28 18.72 -14.27 -5.88
CA GLY A 28 18.74 -13.81 -7.26
C GLY A 28 17.97 -12.50 -7.51
N ARG A 29 16.79 -12.30 -6.91
CA ARG A 29 16.05 -11.01 -7.05
C ARG A 29 16.79 -9.86 -6.37
N PHE A 30 17.41 -10.12 -5.23
CA PHE A 30 18.22 -9.11 -4.55
C PHE A 30 19.44 -8.73 -5.39
N VAL A 31 20.18 -9.73 -5.89
CA VAL A 31 21.32 -9.52 -6.78
C VAL A 31 20.90 -8.77 -8.05
N ALA A 32 19.78 -9.15 -8.68
CA ALA A 32 19.27 -8.45 -9.86
C ALA A 32 18.96 -6.98 -9.56
N LEU A 33 18.35 -6.67 -8.41
CA LEU A 33 18.09 -5.29 -7.99
C LEU A 33 19.41 -4.50 -7.81
N CYS A 34 20.41 -5.09 -7.16
CA CYS A 34 21.73 -4.46 -7.02
C CYS A 34 22.42 -4.24 -8.38
N ILE A 35 22.30 -5.18 -9.32
CA ILE A 35 22.85 -5.03 -10.68
C ILE A 35 22.16 -3.88 -11.42
N VAL A 36 20.83 -3.79 -11.35
CA VAL A 36 20.06 -2.72 -11.99
C VAL A 36 20.42 -1.35 -11.40
N GLU A 37 20.50 -1.25 -10.07
CA GLU A 37 20.91 -0.01 -9.40
C GLU A 37 22.35 0.39 -9.71
N GLY A 38 23.28 -0.57 -9.65
CA GLY A 38 24.68 -0.33 -9.98
C GLY A 38 24.85 0.11 -11.44
N ASN A 39 24.14 -0.55 -12.37
CA ASN A 39 24.15 -0.17 -13.78
C ASN A 39 23.58 1.24 -14.00
N PHE A 40 22.47 1.58 -13.33
CA PHE A 40 21.89 2.91 -13.38
C PHE A 40 22.87 3.99 -12.88
N ALA A 41 23.50 3.75 -11.72
CA ALA A 41 24.50 4.67 -11.17
C ALA A 41 25.71 4.83 -12.10
N LEU A 42 26.21 3.73 -12.68
CA LEU A 42 27.31 3.76 -13.65
C LEU A 42 26.95 4.53 -14.91
N GLN A 43 25.74 4.37 -15.45
CA GLN A 43 25.28 5.15 -16.61
C GLN A 43 25.17 6.64 -16.29
N MET A 44 24.69 6.99 -15.08
CA MET A 44 24.62 8.38 -14.63
C MET A 44 26.01 9.00 -14.40
N ALA A 45 27.00 8.19 -14.01
CA ALA A 45 28.37 8.64 -13.76
C ALA A 45 29.24 8.79 -15.03
N ARG A 46 28.77 8.35 -16.21
CA ARG A 46 29.55 8.45 -17.45
C ARG A 46 29.85 9.93 -17.79
N PRO A 47 31.10 10.25 -18.17
CA PRO A 47 31.50 11.61 -18.56
C PRO A 47 30.76 12.09 -19.81
N ASP A 48 30.50 11.19 -20.76
CA ASP A 48 29.80 11.50 -22.02
C ASP A 48 28.29 11.72 -21.87
N ASN A 49 27.77 11.60 -20.65
CA ASN A 49 26.36 11.76 -20.40
C ASN A 49 25.99 13.26 -20.34
N THR A 50 25.20 13.73 -21.29
CA THR A 50 24.82 15.15 -21.49
C THR A 50 24.01 15.74 -20.33
N PHE A 51 23.50 14.94 -19.39
CA PHE A 51 22.72 15.46 -18.27
C PHE A 51 23.55 16.35 -17.34
N PRO A 52 23.04 17.54 -16.95
CA PRO A 52 23.69 18.38 -15.95
C PRO A 52 23.94 17.65 -14.62
N ALA A 53 25.09 17.88 -13.99
CA ALA A 53 25.54 17.17 -12.79
C ALA A 53 24.54 17.16 -11.62
N ARG A 54 23.82 18.27 -11.42
CA ARG A 54 22.78 18.38 -10.38
C ARG A 54 21.64 17.38 -10.55
N TYR A 55 21.22 17.10 -11.79
CA TYR A 55 20.14 16.17 -12.07
C TYR A 55 20.62 14.72 -11.95
N LYS A 56 21.87 14.43 -12.34
CA LYS A 56 22.51 13.12 -12.11
C LYS A 56 22.54 12.80 -10.62
N LEU A 57 23.00 13.74 -9.79
CA LEU A 57 23.06 13.57 -8.33
C LEU A 57 21.66 13.36 -7.73
N LEU A 58 20.67 14.14 -8.16
CA LEU A 58 19.29 14.00 -7.69
C LEU A 58 18.68 12.64 -8.09
N ALA A 59 18.93 12.16 -9.30
CA ALA A 59 18.45 10.86 -9.77
C ALA A 59 19.09 9.70 -8.99
N VAL A 60 20.40 9.75 -8.74
CA VAL A 60 21.12 8.76 -7.94
C VAL A 60 20.62 8.78 -6.49
N ALA A 61 20.45 9.96 -5.89
CA ALA A 61 19.92 10.10 -4.53
C ALA A 61 18.49 9.58 -4.40
N LEU A 62 17.62 9.87 -5.38
CA LEU A 62 16.24 9.36 -5.42
C LEU A 62 16.22 7.83 -5.52
N MET A 63 17.03 7.25 -6.41
CA MET A 63 17.13 5.80 -6.52
C MET A 63 17.59 5.17 -5.21
N ALA A 64 18.69 5.66 -4.62
CA ALA A 64 19.18 5.16 -3.33
C ALA A 64 18.13 5.26 -2.22
N LEU A 65 17.37 6.35 -2.17
CA LEU A 65 16.28 6.53 -1.21
C LEU A 65 15.17 5.48 -1.39
N LEU A 66 14.77 5.21 -2.64
CA LEU A 66 13.77 4.18 -2.96
C LEU A 66 14.26 2.78 -2.58
N SER A 67 15.53 2.47 -2.81
CA SER A 67 16.18 1.22 -2.43
C SER A 67 16.17 1.02 -0.92
N VAL A 68 16.63 2.03 -0.18
CA VAL A 68 16.64 2.02 1.29
C VAL A 68 15.22 1.85 1.83
N TRP A 69 14.25 2.59 1.29
CA TRP A 69 12.85 2.47 1.67
C TRP A 69 12.28 1.07 1.40
N ALA A 70 12.55 0.48 0.24
CA ALA A 70 12.11 -0.86 -0.12
C ALA A 70 12.74 -1.92 0.82
N ILE A 71 14.05 -1.82 1.08
CA ILE A 71 14.77 -2.69 2.02
C ILE A 71 14.17 -2.58 3.43
N LEU A 72 13.93 -1.36 3.91
CA LEU A 72 13.31 -1.13 5.23
C LEU A 72 11.89 -1.69 5.29
N THR A 73 11.09 -1.50 4.25
CA THR A 73 9.74 -2.08 4.15
C THR A 73 9.80 -3.59 4.27
N VAL A 74 10.75 -4.23 3.58
CA VAL A 74 10.94 -5.68 3.63
C VAL A 74 11.43 -6.17 4.99
N ARG A 75 12.37 -5.48 5.63
CA ARG A 75 13.01 -5.95 6.88
C ARG A 75 12.19 -5.64 8.13
N ARG A 76 11.53 -4.48 8.17
CA ARG A 76 10.75 -4.03 9.34
C ARG A 76 9.29 -4.39 9.27
N GLY A 77 8.80 -4.75 8.08
CA GLY A 77 7.40 -5.01 7.89
C GLY A 77 6.94 -6.25 8.66
N ARG A 78 5.99 -6.02 9.57
CA ARG A 78 5.39 -7.04 10.44
C ARG A 78 3.95 -6.67 10.74
N THR A 79 3.10 -7.67 10.88
CA THR A 79 1.74 -7.52 11.38
C THR A 79 1.61 -8.36 12.63
N THR A 80 1.32 -7.71 13.75
CA THR A 80 1.08 -8.39 15.03
C THR A 80 -0.39 -8.29 15.35
N VAL A 81 -0.98 -9.41 15.71
CA VAL A 81 -2.32 -9.49 16.26
C VAL A 81 -2.16 -9.89 17.71
N GLY A 82 -2.77 -9.14 18.62
CA GLY A 82 -2.68 -9.37 20.07
C GLY A 82 -3.99 -9.02 20.76
N ALA A 83 -4.03 -9.16 22.08
CA ALA A 83 -5.23 -8.91 22.87
C ALA A 83 -5.75 -7.46 22.75
N ASP A 84 -4.86 -6.49 22.54
CA ASP A 84 -5.22 -5.07 22.39
C ASP A 84 -5.80 -4.73 21.00
N GLY A 85 -5.49 -5.55 19.99
CA GLY A 85 -5.88 -5.30 18.62
C GLY A 85 -4.88 -5.75 17.57
N VAL A 86 -4.91 -5.08 16.43
CA VAL A 86 -4.03 -5.36 15.30
C VAL A 86 -3.03 -4.21 15.14
N SER A 87 -1.76 -4.53 14.98
CA SER A 87 -0.74 -3.56 14.63
C SER A 87 -0.02 -3.94 13.35
N THR A 88 0.22 -2.96 12.49
CA THR A 88 1.05 -3.12 11.30
C THR A 88 2.22 -2.17 11.39
N ARG A 89 3.41 -2.69 11.15
CA ARG A 89 4.65 -1.93 11.06
C ARG A 89 5.02 -1.82 9.59
N GLY A 90 5.09 -0.59 9.07
CA GLY A 90 5.68 -0.29 7.77
C GLY A 90 7.17 0.03 7.89
N ALA A 91 7.77 0.61 6.84
CA ALA A 91 9.17 1.05 6.86
C ALA A 91 9.46 2.07 7.97
N PHE A 92 8.59 3.07 8.10
CA PHE A 92 8.79 4.22 8.99
C PHE A 92 7.66 4.44 9.99
N ARG A 93 6.48 3.86 9.78
CA ARG A 93 5.29 4.12 10.60
C ARG A 93 4.70 2.82 11.12
N VAL A 94 4.32 2.83 12.39
CA VAL A 94 3.47 1.81 13.00
C VAL A 94 2.03 2.34 13.01
N ARG A 95 1.09 1.50 12.58
CA ARG A 95 -0.34 1.74 12.72
C ARG A 95 -0.90 0.69 13.67
N ARG A 96 -1.74 1.13 14.62
CA ARG A 96 -2.41 0.28 15.60
C ARG A 96 -3.91 0.51 15.45
N TRP A 97 -4.67 -0.56 15.55
CA TRP A 97 -6.13 -0.58 15.55
C TRP A 97 -6.57 -1.38 16.76
N ALA A 98 -7.35 -0.78 17.64
CA ALA A 98 -7.94 -1.51 18.74
C ALA A 98 -9.07 -2.41 18.23
N TRP A 99 -9.32 -3.55 18.89
CA TRP A 99 -10.37 -4.48 18.44
C TRP A 99 -11.76 -3.83 18.32
N HIS A 100 -12.10 -2.90 19.21
CA HIS A 100 -13.37 -2.18 19.18
C HIS A 100 -13.51 -1.23 17.97
N ASP A 101 -12.40 -0.75 17.41
CA ASP A 101 -12.39 0.10 16.20
C ASP A 101 -12.54 -0.70 14.91
N ILE A 102 -12.22 -1.99 14.97
CA ILE A 102 -12.27 -2.91 13.83
C ILE A 102 -13.71 -3.33 13.60
N TYR A 103 -14.24 -2.96 12.45
CA TYR A 103 -15.57 -3.35 11.99
C TYR A 103 -15.56 -4.79 11.44
N ASP A 104 -14.64 -5.07 10.51
CA ASP A 104 -14.55 -6.34 9.78
C ASP A 104 -13.11 -6.63 9.32
N LEU A 105 -12.74 -7.90 9.23
CA LEU A 105 -11.53 -8.38 8.55
C LEU A 105 -11.97 -9.18 7.32
N ARG A 106 -11.68 -8.67 6.13
CA ARG A 106 -12.10 -9.29 4.87
C ARG A 106 -10.91 -9.71 4.04
N VAL A 107 -10.97 -10.93 3.53
CA VAL A 107 -10.11 -11.36 2.44
C VAL A 107 -10.75 -10.89 1.13
N GLU A 108 -9.98 -10.14 0.33
CA GLU A 108 -10.40 -9.72 -0.99
C GLU A 108 -9.44 -10.26 -2.04
N THR A 109 -10.01 -10.89 -3.07
CA THR A 109 -9.27 -11.31 -4.25
C THR A 109 -8.89 -10.10 -5.09
N ASN A 110 -7.65 -10.04 -5.57
CA ASN A 110 -7.19 -8.99 -6.47
C ASN A 110 -7.80 -9.21 -7.88
N PRO A 111 -8.71 -8.35 -8.35
CA PRO A 111 -9.39 -8.56 -9.63
C PRO A 111 -8.47 -8.41 -10.84
N GLY A 112 -7.29 -7.80 -10.68
CA GLY A 112 -6.32 -7.57 -11.76
C GLY A 112 -5.24 -8.64 -11.87
N GLN A 113 -5.35 -9.73 -11.11
CA GLN A 113 -4.24 -10.66 -10.99
C GLN A 113 -4.00 -11.47 -12.27
N ARG A 114 -2.74 -11.53 -12.71
CA ARG A 114 -2.27 -12.40 -13.79
C ARG A 114 -1.07 -13.20 -13.29
N GLY A 115 -1.10 -14.52 -13.45
CA GLY A 115 0.04 -15.41 -13.17
C GLY A 115 0.33 -15.64 -11.68
N ALA A 116 1.62 -15.67 -11.32
CA ALA A 116 2.14 -16.16 -10.02
C ALA A 116 2.24 -15.09 -8.91
N ASP A 117 1.46 -14.01 -9.00
CA ASP A 117 1.45 -12.94 -7.98
C ASP A 117 0.59 -13.33 -6.75
N VAL A 118 0.43 -12.44 -5.78
CA VAL A 118 -0.46 -12.60 -4.60
C VAL A 118 -1.94 -12.53 -5.05
N LYS A 119 -2.75 -13.58 -4.79
CA LYS A 119 -4.14 -13.64 -5.26
C LYS A 119 -5.09 -12.90 -4.33
N SER A 120 -4.84 -13.02 -3.04
CA SER A 120 -5.77 -12.54 -2.02
C SER A 120 -5.04 -11.74 -0.96
N PHE A 121 -5.61 -10.59 -0.60
CA PHE A 121 -5.10 -9.74 0.46
C PHE A 121 -6.14 -9.62 1.57
N THR A 122 -5.67 -9.59 2.82
CA THR A 122 -6.55 -9.26 3.94
C THR A 122 -6.59 -7.77 4.18
N TYR A 123 -7.81 -7.26 4.30
CA TYR A 123 -8.12 -5.88 4.62
C TYR A 123 -8.87 -5.79 5.94
N LEU A 124 -8.43 -4.85 6.76
CA LEU A 124 -9.10 -4.42 7.96
C LEU A 124 -10.00 -3.24 7.63
N TYR A 125 -11.25 -3.33 8.03
CA TYR A 125 -12.24 -2.26 7.92
C TYR A 125 -12.49 -1.65 9.29
N GLU A 126 -12.41 -0.33 9.38
CA GLU A 126 -12.72 0.43 10.59
C GLU A 126 -14.21 0.79 10.64
N ASN A 127 -14.72 1.10 11.84
CA ASN A 127 -16.10 1.55 12.05
C ASN A 127 -16.49 2.80 11.24
N ASP A 128 -15.52 3.62 10.83
CA ASP A 128 -15.74 4.83 10.03
C ASP A 128 -15.73 4.57 8.50
N GLY A 129 -15.53 3.31 8.09
CA GLY A 129 -15.41 2.85 6.71
C GLY A 129 -14.01 2.96 6.11
N ARG A 130 -12.98 3.35 6.89
CA ARG A 130 -11.58 3.26 6.45
C ARG A 130 -11.20 1.82 6.23
N ARG A 131 -10.24 1.64 5.33
CA ARG A 131 -9.64 0.35 5.03
C ARG A 131 -8.14 0.41 5.23
N GLY A 132 -7.61 -0.44 6.08
CA GLY A 132 -6.19 -0.74 6.21
C GLY A 132 -5.86 -2.05 5.52
N ARG A 133 -4.80 -2.08 4.71
CA ARG A 133 -4.25 -3.37 4.27
C ARG A 133 -3.43 -3.96 5.41
N LEU A 134 -3.60 -5.24 5.69
CA LEU A 134 -2.72 -5.99 6.59
C LEU A 134 -1.59 -6.61 5.77
N PRO A 135 -0.37 -6.06 5.79
CA PRO A 135 0.74 -6.67 5.08
C PRO A 135 1.05 -8.03 5.72
N TYR A 136 1.56 -8.99 4.94
CA TYR A 136 1.94 -10.33 5.40
C TYR A 136 0.79 -11.26 5.82
N LEU A 137 -0.44 -10.76 5.92
CA LEU A 137 -1.65 -11.57 6.04
C LEU A 137 -2.26 -11.76 4.64
N ASP A 138 -1.54 -12.49 3.80
CA ASP A 138 -1.87 -12.76 2.40
C ASP A 138 -1.63 -14.23 2.03
N ASP A 139 -2.18 -14.64 0.89
CA ASP A 139 -2.14 -16.03 0.40
C ASP A 139 -0.73 -16.51 0.02
N TRP A 140 0.24 -15.60 0.04
CA TRP A 140 1.63 -15.92 -0.25
C TRP A 140 2.44 -16.26 1.00
N GLN A 141 2.04 -15.74 2.16
CA GLN A 141 2.65 -16.08 3.45
C GLN A 141 1.96 -17.25 4.14
N LEU A 142 0.64 -17.39 3.94
CA LEU A 142 -0.20 -18.38 4.62
C LEU A 142 -0.75 -19.41 3.64
N PRO A 143 -0.70 -20.71 3.98
CA PRO A 143 -1.22 -21.77 3.11
C PRO A 143 -2.75 -21.71 2.96
N ASP A 144 -3.47 -21.38 4.05
CA ASP A 144 -4.91 -21.17 4.04
C ASP A 144 -5.24 -19.82 4.71
N LEU A 145 -5.35 -18.79 3.87
CA LEU A 145 -5.67 -17.44 4.33
C LEU A 145 -7.09 -17.32 4.89
N TRP A 146 -8.04 -18.11 4.38
CA TRP A 146 -9.44 -18.00 4.77
C TRP A 146 -9.69 -18.63 6.12
N ALA A 147 -9.11 -19.82 6.37
CA ALA A 147 -9.14 -20.45 7.68
C ALA A 147 -8.48 -19.56 8.74
N GLU A 148 -7.32 -18.98 8.42
CA GLU A 148 -6.63 -18.08 9.35
C GLU A 148 -7.48 -16.85 9.72
N VAL A 149 -8.16 -16.23 8.75
CA VAL A 149 -9.02 -15.08 9.03
C VAL A 149 -10.28 -15.49 9.80
N ALA A 150 -10.84 -16.67 9.54
CA ALA A 150 -11.97 -17.20 10.32
C ALA A 150 -11.59 -17.48 11.78
N ASP A 151 -10.40 -18.04 12.01
CA ASP A 151 -9.83 -18.23 13.33
C ASP A 151 -9.61 -16.88 14.05
N LEU A 152 -9.06 -15.90 13.34
CA LEU A 152 -8.88 -14.54 13.87
C LEU A 152 -10.22 -13.90 14.26
N HIS A 153 -11.29 -14.07 13.47
CA HIS A 153 -12.64 -13.60 13.81
C HIS A 153 -13.13 -14.25 15.11
N THR A 154 -12.96 -15.57 15.22
CA THR A 154 -13.40 -16.35 16.39
C THR A 154 -12.65 -15.93 17.65
N ALA A 155 -11.33 -15.80 17.55
CA ALA A 155 -10.49 -15.43 18.68
C ALA A 155 -10.74 -13.98 19.11
N SER A 156 -10.80 -13.05 18.16
CA SER A 156 -11.03 -11.62 18.45
C SER A 156 -12.43 -11.30 18.97
N ALA A 157 -13.43 -12.17 18.78
CA ALA A 157 -14.79 -11.97 19.29
C ALA A 157 -14.80 -11.72 20.81
N ARG A 158 -13.90 -12.37 21.57
CA ARG A 158 -13.75 -12.17 23.02
C ARG A 158 -13.23 -10.78 23.39
N HIS A 159 -12.35 -10.21 22.58
CA HIS A 159 -11.66 -8.94 22.87
C HIS A 159 -12.40 -7.71 22.35
N ARG A 160 -13.24 -7.89 21.34
CA ARG A 160 -13.99 -6.79 20.72
C ARG A 160 -15.14 -6.29 21.60
N GLY A 161 -15.71 -7.16 22.44
CA GLY A 161 -16.89 -6.85 23.26
C GLY A 161 -18.17 -6.61 22.45
N MET A 162 -18.17 -6.92 21.15
CA MET A 162 -19.32 -6.79 20.24
C MET A 162 -19.33 -7.93 19.23
N THR A 163 -20.52 -8.35 18.79
CA THR A 163 -20.69 -9.36 17.75
C THR A 163 -20.21 -8.85 16.38
N TRP A 164 -19.76 -9.76 15.51
CA TRP A 164 -19.38 -9.47 14.12
C TRP A 164 -20.60 -9.24 13.22
N GLU A 165 -21.59 -8.49 13.69
CA GLU A 165 -22.80 -8.20 12.94
C GLU A 165 -22.57 -7.15 11.86
N ARG A 166 -23.10 -7.42 10.66
CA ARG A 166 -23.06 -6.47 9.56
C ARG A 166 -23.93 -5.26 9.87
N ARG A 167 -23.30 -4.09 9.96
CA ARG A 167 -23.99 -2.82 10.18
C ARG A 167 -24.17 -2.11 8.86
N PRO A 168 -25.41 -1.97 8.35
CA PRO A 168 -25.66 -1.41 7.01
C PRO A 168 -25.09 0.00 6.84
N GLY A 169 -25.14 0.83 7.89
CA GLY A 169 -24.55 2.17 7.87
C GLY A 169 -23.01 2.19 7.73
N VAL A 170 -22.30 1.17 8.22
CA VAL A 170 -20.85 1.04 8.01
C VAL A 170 -20.56 0.56 6.58
N GLU A 171 -21.34 -0.39 6.06
CA GLU A 171 -21.19 -0.88 4.68
C GLU A 171 -21.38 0.22 3.62
N VAL A 172 -22.34 1.12 3.85
CA VAL A 172 -22.55 2.28 2.96
C VAL A 172 -21.30 3.17 2.96
N ARG A 173 -20.76 3.51 4.14
CA ARG A 173 -19.52 4.30 4.26
C ARG A 173 -18.31 3.59 3.63
N ILE A 174 -18.22 2.27 3.76
CA ILE A 174 -17.19 1.46 3.11
C ILE A 174 -17.30 1.59 1.58
N ARG A 175 -18.52 1.46 1.03
CA ARG A 175 -18.79 1.59 -0.41
C ARG A 175 -18.48 2.99 -0.93
N GLU A 176 -18.90 4.03 -0.22
CA GLU A 176 -18.60 5.44 -0.55
C GLU A 176 -17.09 5.69 -0.60
N ARG A 177 -16.36 5.27 0.43
CA ARG A 177 -14.90 5.43 0.48
C ARG A 177 -14.18 4.57 -0.56
N ALA A 178 -14.71 3.38 -0.89
CA ALA A 178 -14.18 2.56 -1.97
C ALA A 178 -14.32 3.28 -3.32
N ALA A 179 -15.47 3.90 -3.57
CA ALA A 179 -15.71 4.68 -4.77
C ALA A 179 -14.80 5.92 -4.84
N TYR A 180 -14.62 6.62 -3.72
CA TYR A 180 -13.69 7.75 -3.60
C TYR A 180 -12.24 7.34 -3.91
N ARG A 181 -11.77 6.23 -3.34
CA ARG A 181 -10.41 5.71 -3.62
C ARG A 181 -10.23 5.36 -5.09
N LYS A 182 -11.24 4.76 -5.73
CA LYS A 182 -11.19 4.43 -7.16
C LYS A 182 -11.16 5.68 -8.04
N ALA A 183 -11.91 6.72 -7.67
CA ALA A 183 -11.84 8.04 -8.31
C ALA A 183 -10.43 8.64 -8.19
N GLN A 184 -9.88 8.63 -6.97
CA GLN A 184 -8.55 9.16 -6.70
C GLN A 184 -7.46 8.38 -7.46
N GLN A 185 -7.49 7.05 -7.46
CA GLN A 185 -6.54 6.23 -8.22
C GLN A 185 -6.59 6.57 -9.72
N ARG A 186 -7.78 6.67 -10.31
CA ARG A 186 -7.93 7.03 -11.73
C ARG A 186 -7.43 8.45 -12.02
N ALA A 187 -7.68 9.39 -11.13
CA ALA A 187 -7.17 10.75 -11.25
C ALA A 187 -5.63 10.80 -11.17
N ILE A 188 -5.03 10.05 -10.24
CA ILE A 188 -3.56 9.90 -10.14
C ILE A 188 -3.01 9.29 -11.42
N THR A 189 -3.59 8.18 -11.91
CA THR A 189 -3.15 7.55 -13.15
C THR A 189 -3.24 8.51 -14.34
N GLY A 190 -4.34 9.26 -14.48
CA GLY A 190 -4.48 10.27 -15.53
C GLY A 190 -3.44 11.38 -15.43
N ALA A 191 -3.20 11.90 -14.23
CA ALA A 191 -2.18 12.91 -13.98
C ALA A 191 -0.76 12.41 -14.31
N LEU A 192 -0.44 11.16 -13.95
CA LEU A 192 0.83 10.53 -14.29
C LEU A 192 0.99 10.36 -15.80
N ILE A 193 -0.06 9.97 -16.53
CA ILE A 193 -0.01 9.86 -17.99
C ILE A 193 0.32 11.22 -18.61
N VAL A 194 -0.35 12.29 -18.18
CA VAL A 194 -0.07 13.65 -18.68
C VAL A 194 1.36 14.08 -18.34
N PHE A 195 1.81 13.82 -17.12
CA PHE A 195 3.18 14.11 -16.71
C PHE A 195 4.21 13.38 -17.60
N PHE A 196 4.04 12.07 -17.82
CA PHE A 196 4.95 11.29 -18.66
C PHE A 196 4.85 11.66 -20.14
N ALA A 197 3.69 12.10 -20.64
CA ALA A 197 3.54 12.58 -22.01
C ALA A 197 4.22 13.95 -22.22
N ALA A 198 4.26 14.79 -21.18
CA ALA A 198 4.91 16.10 -21.23
C ALA A 198 6.44 16.02 -21.01
N PHE A 199 6.92 14.93 -20.43
CA PHE A 199 8.35 14.73 -20.15
C PHE A 199 9.24 14.68 -21.42
N PRO A 200 8.89 13.99 -22.52
CA PRO A 200 9.64 14.05 -23.78
C PRO A 200 9.76 15.47 -24.36
N TYR A 201 8.72 16.29 -24.19
CA TYR A 201 8.74 17.68 -24.64
C TYR A 201 9.78 18.49 -23.84
N LEU A 202 9.83 18.34 -22.51
CA LEU A 202 10.88 18.95 -21.70
C LEU A 202 12.28 18.48 -22.12
N LEU A 203 12.44 17.19 -22.40
CA LEU A 203 13.71 16.65 -22.87
C LEU A 203 14.12 17.25 -24.21
N TRP A 204 13.17 17.39 -25.14
CA TRP A 204 13.40 18.06 -26.42
C TRP A 204 13.87 19.49 -26.21
N GLU A 205 13.13 20.28 -25.43
CA GLU A 205 13.41 21.69 -25.18
C GLU A 205 14.81 21.88 -24.58
N ILE A 206 15.17 21.06 -23.58
CA ILE A 206 16.50 21.04 -22.98
C ILE A 206 17.58 20.64 -23.99
N SER A 207 17.29 19.69 -24.90
CA SER A 207 18.26 19.22 -25.89
C SER A 207 18.47 20.18 -27.06
N ALA A 208 17.53 21.09 -27.30
CA ALA A 208 17.55 22.01 -28.44
C ALA A 208 18.32 23.32 -28.13
N ASP A 209 19.06 23.40 -27.01
CA ASP A 209 19.73 24.60 -26.51
C ASP A 209 18.83 25.86 -26.45
N GLY A 210 17.51 25.67 -26.40
CA GLY A 210 16.57 26.76 -26.18
C GLY A 210 16.63 27.21 -24.72
N ASP A 211 16.69 28.53 -24.48
CA ASP A 211 16.43 29.06 -23.15
C ASP A 211 14.99 28.65 -22.76
N PRO A 212 14.82 27.76 -21.76
CA PRO A 212 13.50 27.22 -21.46
C PRO A 212 12.61 28.34 -20.96
N ASP A 213 11.44 28.52 -21.58
CA ASP A 213 10.51 29.54 -21.16
C ASP A 213 10.01 29.18 -19.74
N PRO A 214 10.26 30.02 -18.72
CA PRO A 214 9.87 29.73 -17.35
C PRO A 214 8.35 29.55 -17.21
N PHE A 215 7.54 30.20 -18.06
CA PHE A 215 6.09 30.02 -18.07
C PHE A 215 5.68 28.65 -18.57
N LEU A 216 6.34 28.17 -19.61
CA LEU A 216 6.03 26.88 -20.23
C LEU A 216 6.47 25.74 -19.33
N SER A 217 7.63 25.88 -18.68
CA SER A 217 8.10 25.00 -17.61
C SER A 217 7.11 24.92 -16.44
N LEU A 218 6.63 26.07 -15.96
CA LEU A 218 5.64 26.12 -14.88
C LEU A 218 4.30 25.50 -15.28
N LEU A 219 3.82 25.78 -16.49
CA LEU A 219 2.59 25.20 -17.03
C LEU A 219 2.68 23.67 -17.06
N LEU A 220 3.85 23.13 -17.37
CA LEU A 220 4.07 21.69 -17.47
C LEU A 220 4.04 20.98 -16.11
N PHE A 221 4.44 21.66 -15.03
CA PHE A 221 4.23 21.18 -13.65
C PHE A 221 2.78 21.39 -13.16
N CYS A 222 2.13 22.47 -13.57
CA CYS A 222 0.75 22.78 -13.18
C CYS A 222 -0.29 21.91 -13.90
N ALA A 223 -0.03 21.53 -15.16
CA ALA A 223 -0.92 20.73 -15.99
C ALA A 223 -1.34 19.38 -15.33
N PRO A 224 -0.43 18.52 -14.82
CA PRO A 224 -0.82 17.27 -14.18
C PRO A 224 -1.63 17.50 -12.89
N LEU A 225 -1.37 18.58 -12.15
CA LEU A 225 -2.16 18.95 -10.97
C LEU A 225 -3.58 19.41 -11.35
N ALA A 226 -3.71 20.23 -12.40
CA ALA A 226 -5.00 20.67 -12.91
C ALA A 226 -5.83 19.49 -13.44
N VAL A 227 -5.20 18.61 -14.23
CA VAL A 227 -5.82 17.38 -14.73
C VAL A 227 -6.22 16.45 -13.58
N TYR A 228 -5.37 16.30 -12.57
CA TYR A 228 -5.69 15.54 -11.36
C TYR A 228 -6.97 16.07 -10.70
N ALA A 229 -7.03 17.38 -10.43
CA ALA A 229 -8.18 18.00 -9.77
C ALA A 229 -9.47 17.83 -10.60
N LEU A 230 -9.38 18.04 -11.91
CA LEU A 230 -10.52 17.92 -12.83
C LEU A 230 -11.01 16.47 -12.91
N LEU A 231 -10.13 15.49 -13.13
CA LEU A 231 -10.48 14.07 -13.18
C LEU A 231 -11.03 13.60 -11.84
N PHE A 232 -10.44 14.02 -10.73
CA PHE A 232 -10.90 13.67 -9.40
C PHE A 232 -12.33 14.17 -9.15
N LEU A 233 -12.63 15.43 -9.49
CA LEU A 233 -13.98 16.00 -9.37
C LEU A 233 -14.99 15.28 -10.28
N LEU A 234 -14.62 14.99 -11.54
CA LEU A 234 -15.47 14.27 -12.48
C LEU A 234 -15.79 12.86 -11.99
N PHE A 235 -14.77 12.09 -11.60
CA PHE A 235 -14.98 10.73 -11.09
C PHE A 235 -15.76 10.76 -9.79
N ARG A 236 -15.48 11.69 -8.87
CA ARG A 236 -16.25 11.85 -7.63
C ARG A 236 -17.73 12.07 -7.94
N ARG A 237 -18.07 13.00 -8.84
CA ARG A 237 -19.47 13.25 -9.24
C ARG A 237 -20.12 12.00 -9.84
N ARG A 238 -19.42 11.30 -10.74
CA ARG A 238 -19.93 10.07 -11.38
C ARG A 238 -20.20 8.97 -10.36
N TYR A 239 -19.32 8.79 -9.38
CA TYR A 239 -19.48 7.78 -8.35
C TYR A 239 -20.61 8.10 -7.36
N MET A 240 -20.76 9.36 -6.95
CA MET A 240 -21.87 9.75 -6.07
C MET A 240 -23.24 9.52 -6.73
N ARG A 241 -23.35 9.75 -8.04
CA ARG A 241 -24.59 9.47 -8.80
C ARG A 241 -24.94 7.98 -8.87
N ALA A 242 -23.93 7.09 -8.88
CA ALA A 242 -24.14 5.64 -8.95
C ALA A 242 -24.48 5.01 -7.59
N LEU A 243 -24.29 5.75 -6.48
CA LEU A 243 -24.54 5.27 -5.12
C LEU A 243 -25.95 5.58 -4.61
N VAL A 244 -26.70 6.45 -5.28
CA VAL A 244 -28.11 6.73 -5.00
C VAL A 244 -28.94 5.83 -5.91
N PRO A 245 -29.47 4.68 -5.44
CA PRO A 245 -30.47 3.95 -6.20
C PRO A 245 -31.71 4.84 -6.36
N ALA A 246 -32.24 4.89 -7.58
CA ALA A 246 -33.51 5.55 -7.88
C ALA A 246 -34.67 4.81 -7.22
#